data_AF-A0A9W9N9I0-F1
#
_entry.id   AF-A0A9W9N9I0-F1
#
_cell.length_a   1.000
_cell.length_b   1.000
_cell.length_c   1.000
_cell.angle_alpha   90.00
_cell.angle_beta   90.00
_cell.angle_gamma   90.00
#
_symmetry.space_group_name_H-M   'P 1'
#
loop_
_entity.id
_entity.type
_entity.pdbx_description
1 polymer ?
#
loop_
_entity_poly.entity_id
_entity_poly.type
_entity_poly.pdbx_seq_one_letter_code
_entity_poly.pdbx_strand_id
1 'polypeptide(L)' 'MAIAEDGDRQVLMLQSGSQREKLKGPEELDVRTASIVNGPYLKVVADDNYVIRVDHSSDIMVLSNVDYRIPLSWRE' A
#
# COMPACT_ATOMS: atom_id res chain seq x y z
N MET A 1 -6.30 5.06 5.35
CA MET A 1 -6.18 5.37 3.92
C MET A 1 -4.76 5.80 3.72
N ALA A 2 -4.06 5.23 2.74
CA ALA A 2 -2.69 5.61 2.40
C ALA A 2 -2.60 5.89 0.90
N ILE A 3 -1.61 6.66 0.50
CA ILE A 3 -1.27 6.89 -0.91
C ILE A 3 -0.01 6.08 -1.19
N ALA A 4 -0.04 5.26 -2.24
CA ALA A 4 1.08 4.45 -2.67
C ALA A 4 1.49 4.86 -4.09
N GLU A 5 2.80 4.88 -4.33
CA GLU A 5 3.39 5.11 -5.65
C GLU A 5 4.11 3.83 -6.09
N ASP A 6 4.00 3.48 -7.37
CA ASP A 6 4.76 2.39 -7.98
C ASP A 6 5.99 2.88 -8.75
N GLY A 7 6.64 1.98 -9.49
CA GLY A 7 7.89 2.27 -10.19
C GLY A 7 7.72 3.18 -11.39
N ASP A 8 6.51 3.29 -11.91
CA ASP A 8 6.14 4.14 -13.04
C ASP A 8 5.52 5.47 -12.59
N ARG A 9 5.66 5.78 -11.29
CA ARG A 9 5.09 6.96 -10.63
C ARG A 9 3.56 7.00 -10.67
N GLN A 10 2.91 5.84 -10.83
CA GLN A 10 1.46 5.76 -10.73
C GLN A 10 1.09 5.83 -9.26
N VAL A 11 0.24 6.79 -8.93
CA VAL A 11 -0.19 7.05 -7.57
C VAL A 11 -1.60 6.48 -7.40
N LEU A 12 -1.73 5.50 -6.51
CA LEU A 12 -3.02 4.87 -6.21
C LEU A 12 -3.32 4.94 -4.72
N MET A 13 -4.61 5.07 -4.41
CA MET A 13 -5.10 5.10 -3.04
C MET A 13 -5.24 3.66 -2.53
N LEU A 14 -4.65 3.39 -1.37
CA LEU A 14 -4.78 2.12 -0.66
C LEU A 14 -5.84 2.21 0.44
N GLN A 15 -6.86 1.35 0.33
CA GLN A 15 -8.00 1.30 1.23
C GLN A 15 -8.14 -0.07 1.88
N SER A 16 -8.23 -0.11 3.22
CA SER A 16 -8.59 -1.33 3.96
C SER A 16 -10.11 -1.52 3.96
N GLY A 17 -10.57 -2.75 3.70
CA GLY A 17 -11.98 -3.11 3.62
C GLY A 17 -12.76 -3.11 4.95
N SER A 18 -12.08 -3.18 6.09
CA SER A 18 -12.69 -3.31 7.42
C SER A 18 -12.73 -1.98 8.17
N GLN A 19 -13.86 -1.27 8.12
CA GLN A 19 -14.08 0.01 8.84
C GLN A 19 -13.93 -0.11 10.39
N ARG A 20 -13.90 -1.34 10.94
CA ARG A 20 -13.67 -1.64 12.36
C ARG A 20 -12.21 -1.95 12.70
N GLU A 21 -11.42 -2.37 11.72
CA GLU A 21 -9.97 -2.33 11.85
C GLU A 21 -9.55 -0.93 11.45
N LYS A 22 -9.80 0.04 12.34
CA LYS A 22 -8.81 1.11 12.48
C LYS A 22 -7.48 0.38 12.54
N LEU A 23 -6.62 0.59 11.55
CA LEU A 23 -5.25 0.10 11.55
C LEU A 23 -4.64 0.51 12.89
N LYS A 24 -4.73 -0.41 13.85
CA LYS A 24 -4.14 -0.39 15.18
C LYS A 24 -3.43 -1.73 15.22
N GLY A 25 -2.19 -1.94 14.82
CA GLY A 25 -1.13 -1.16 14.20
C GLY A 25 -0.18 -2.20 13.55
N PRO A 26 1.03 -1.85 13.07
CA PRO A 26 1.94 -0.95 13.77
C PRO A 26 2.11 0.35 13.00
N GLU A 27 1.85 1.46 13.69
CA GLU A 27 2.17 2.82 13.24
C GLU A 27 1.48 3.22 11.92
N GLU A 28 1.37 4.52 11.65
CA GLU A 28 0.97 4.98 10.33
C GLU A 28 1.94 4.34 9.31
N LEU A 29 1.47 3.92 8.13
CA LEU A 29 2.39 3.56 7.05
C LEU A 29 3.33 4.75 6.88
N ASP A 30 4.56 4.60 7.38
CA ASP A 30 5.44 5.74 7.56
C ASP A 30 5.87 6.21 6.18
N VAL A 31 5.96 7.52 6.00
CA VAL A 31 6.27 8.09 4.69
C VAL A 31 7.63 7.52 4.26
N ARG A 32 7.73 7.04 3.01
CA ARG A 32 8.93 6.36 2.45
C ARG A 32 9.18 4.93 2.91
N THR A 33 8.17 4.21 3.38
CA THR A 33 8.25 2.74 3.52
C THR A 33 7.80 2.02 2.24
N ALA A 34 8.52 0.95 1.88
CA ALA A 34 8.10 0.04 0.83
C ALA A 34 7.30 -1.12 1.44
N SER A 35 6.25 -1.56 0.75
CA SER A 35 5.41 -2.69 1.21
C SER A 35 5.05 -3.60 0.04
N ILE A 36 4.90 -4.90 0.33
CA ILE A 36 4.29 -5.87 -0.59
C ILE A 36 2.85 -6.08 -0.16
N VAL A 37 1.92 -5.95 -1.10
CA VAL A 37 0.50 -6.23 -0.88
C VAL A 37 0.15 -7.53 -1.60
N ASN A 38 -0.31 -8.52 -0.84
CA ASN A 38 -0.76 -9.80 -1.37
C ASN A 38 -2.26 -9.76 -1.70
N GLY A 39 -2.63 -10.33 -2.84
CA GLY A 39 -4.03 -10.38 -3.29
C GLY A 39 -4.74 -9.01 -3.39
N PRO A 40 -4.11 -7.94 -3.92
CA PRO A 40 -4.78 -6.65 -4.03
C PRO A 40 -5.97 -6.71 -4.98
N TYR A 41 -7.06 -6.03 -4.63
CA TYR A 41 -8.22 -5.87 -5.50
C TYR A 41 -8.29 -4.44 -6.06
N LEU A 42 -8.30 -4.29 -7.39
CA LEU A 42 -8.50 -3.00 -8.02
C LEU A 42 -9.98 -2.66 -8.06
N LYS A 43 -10.35 -1.51 -7.49
CA LYS A 43 -11.72 -1.00 -7.50
C LYS A 43 -11.78 0.33 -8.25
N VAL A 44 -12.66 0.39 -9.25
CA VAL A 44 -13.04 1.65 -9.91
C VAL A 44 -13.90 2.47 -8.94
N VAL A 45 -13.53 3.73 -8.77
CA VAL A 45 -14.31 4.75 -8.07
C VAL A 45 -14.73 5.84 -9.07
N ALA A 46 -15.53 6.80 -8.63
CA ALA A 46 -16.04 7.86 -9.49
C ALA A 46 -14.90 8.63 -10.20
N ASP A 47 -15.23 9.23 -11.34
CA ASP A 47 -14.33 10.07 -12.15
C ASP A 47 -13.07 9.33 -12.63
N ASP A 48 -13.23 8.08 -13.09
CA ASP A 48 -12.15 7.22 -13.63
C ASP A 48 -10.96 7.03 -12.68
N ASN A 49 -11.18 7.23 -11.38
CA ASN A 49 -10.17 6.98 -10.37
C ASN A 49 -10.17 5.50 -9.98
N TYR A 50 -9.00 5.02 -9.55
CA TYR A 50 -8.81 3.65 -9.10
C TYR A 50 -8.29 3.63 -7.67
N VAL A 51 -8.76 2.66 -6.89
CA VAL A 51 -8.22 2.38 -5.56
C VAL A 51 -7.78 0.92 -5.47
N ILE A 52 -6.65 0.70 -4.80
CA ILE A 52 -6.23 -0.63 -4.38
C ILE A 52 -6.91 -0.92 -3.05
N ARG A 53 -7.74 -1.95 -3.03
CA ARG A 53 -8.32 -2.48 -1.81
C ARG A 53 -7.48 -3.62 -1.27
N VAL A 54 -7.23 -3.57 0.03
CA VAL A 54 -6.66 -4.67 0.80
C VAL A 54 -7.73 -5.16 1.75
N ASP A 55 -7.96 -6.47 1.76
CA ASP A 55 -9.05 -7.05 2.56
C ASP A 55 -8.67 -7.27 4.01
N HIS A 56 -7.41 -7.64 4.29
CA HIS A 56 -6.92 -7.81 5.66
C HIS A 56 -5.54 -7.19 5.88
N SER A 57 -5.27 -6.73 7.10
CA SER A 57 -3.98 -6.11 7.46
C SER A 57 -2.78 -7.06 7.28
N SER A 58 -2.99 -8.37 7.45
CA SER A 58 -1.98 -9.41 7.23
C SER A 58 -1.52 -9.53 5.78
N ASP A 59 -2.29 -8.98 4.83
CA ASP A 59 -1.95 -9.02 3.41
C ASP A 59 -0.92 -7.96 3.05
N ILE A 60 -0.60 -7.05 3.99
CA ILE A 60 0.42 -6.01 3.84
C ILE A 60 1.69 -6.46 4.58
N MET A 61 2.78 -6.58 3.83
CA MET A 61 4.11 -6.83 4.37
C MET A 61 4.98 -5.59 4.19
N VAL A 62 5.23 -4.86 5.27
CA VAL A 62 6.19 -3.74 5.28
C VAL A 62 7.60 -4.29 5.15
N LEU A 63 8.38 -3.71 4.24
CA LEU A 63 9.75 -4.10 3.97
C LEU A 63 10.72 -3.16 4.69
N SER A 64 11.84 -3.72 5.16
CA SER A 64 12.99 -2.92 5.59
C SER A 64 13.67 -2.28 4.38
N ASN A 65 14.22 -1.07 4.51
CA ASN A 65 14.88 -0.35 3.39
C ASN A 65 16.04 -1.13 2.74
N VAL A 66 16.61 -2.12 3.42
CA VAL A 66 17.68 -2.98 2.89
C VAL A 66 17.17 -4.26 2.21
N ASP A 67 15.86 -4.52 2.21
CA ASP A 67 15.27 -5.73 1.66
C ASP A 67 15.54 -5.84 0.15
N TYR A 68 16.10 -6.97 -0.30
CA TYR A 68 16.51 -7.19 -1.69
C TYR A 68 15.34 -7.09 -2.70
N ARG A 69 14.08 -7.19 -2.23
CA ARG A 69 12.88 -7.09 -3.07
C ARG A 69 12.50 -5.65 -3.43
N ILE A 70 13.01 -4.65 -2.71
CA ILE A 70 12.80 -3.23 -3.04
C ILE A 70 13.65 -2.90 -4.28
N PRO A 71 13.09 -2.33 -5.37
CA PRO A 71 13.87 -1.89 -6.52
C PRO A 71 14.99 -0.92 -6.10
N LEU A 72 16.19 -1.05 -6.67
CA LEU A 72 17.32 -0.17 -6.32
C LEU A 72 16.99 1.32 -6.56
N SER A 73 16.16 1.63 -7.55
CA SER A 73 15.69 2.98 -7.84
C SER A 73 14.80 3.58 -6.75
N TRP A 74 14.24 2.77 -5.86
CA TRP A 74 13.39 3.23 -4.74
C TRP A 74 14.17 3.34 -3.42
N ARG A 75 15.39 2.82 -3.38
CA ARG A 75 16.26 2.91 -2.20
C ARG A 75 17.04 4.22 -2.28
N GLU A 76 16.48 5.26 -1.68
CA GLU A 76 17.21 6.52 -1.41
C GLU A 76 17.97 6.44 -0.09
#